data_AF-A0A7J2JH50-F1
#
_entry.id   AF-A0A7J2JH50-F1
#
_cell.length_a   1.000
_cell.length_b   1.000
_cell.length_c   1.000
_cell.angle_alpha   90.00
_cell.angle_beta   90.00
_cell.angle_gamma   90.00
#
_symmetry.space_group_name_H-M   'P 1'
#
loop_
_entity.id
_entity.type
_entity.pdbx_description
1 polymer ?
#
loop_
_entity_poly.entity_id
_entity_poly.type
_entity_poly.pdbx_seq_one_letter_code
_entity_poly.pdbx_strand_id
1 'polypeptide(L)'
;MPEAEEVYPSLLSKANEVAQFFKNSAREDRFFHIFSHIDADGIASASIICGILSELGAPFQLRCLPQLTSYNIEEVCEQVRENSVV
;
A
#
# COMPACT_ATOMS: atom_id res chain seq x y z
N MET A 1 -8.95 -25.88 11.10
CA MET A 1 -7.94 -25.07 10.39
C MET A 1 -8.02 -25.46 8.93
N PRO A 2 -8.11 -24.53 7.98
CA PRO A 2 -8.18 -24.90 6.55
C PRO A 2 -6.91 -25.66 6.15
N GLU A 3 -7.07 -26.67 5.29
CA GLU A 3 -5.94 -27.44 4.77
C GLU A 3 -5.09 -26.57 3.84
N ALA A 4 -3.77 -26.75 3.88
CA ALA A 4 -2.81 -25.88 3.20
C ALA A 4 -3.07 -25.76 1.68
N GLU A 5 -3.61 -26.80 1.04
CA GLU A 5 -3.95 -26.83 -0.39
C GLU A 5 -5.07 -25.86 -0.79
N GLU A 6 -5.99 -25.47 0.10
CA GLU A 6 -7.02 -24.45 -0.18
C GLU A 6 -6.49 -23.02 0.01
N VAL A 7 -5.44 -22.84 0.83
CA VAL A 7 -4.92 -21.52 1.21
C VAL A 7 -4.12 -20.88 0.08
N TYR A 8 -3.27 -21.64 -0.62
CA TYR A 8 -2.39 -21.11 -1.67
C TYR A 8 -3.12 -20.53 -2.89
N PRO A 9 -4.13 -21.21 -3.48
CA PRO A 9 -4.89 -20.64 -4.59
C PRO A 9 -5.60 -19.33 -4.20
N SER A 10 -6.11 -19.28 -2.96
CA SER A 10 -6.83 -18.12 -2.46
C SER A 10 -5.91 -16.89 -2.24
N LEU A 11 -4.67 -17.12 -1.79
CA LEU A 11 -3.69 -16.04 -1.60
C LEU A 11 -3.22 -15.47 -2.93
N LEU A 12 -2.92 -16.34 -3.90
CA LEU A 12 -2.48 -15.92 -5.23
C LEU A 12 -3.57 -15.13 -5.97
N SER A 13 -4.84 -15.54 -5.86
CA SER A 13 -5.96 -14.79 -6.43
C SER A 13 -6.02 -13.36 -5.89
N LYS A 14 -5.95 -13.21 -4.56
CA LYS A 14 -5.99 -11.90 -3.90
C LYS A 14 -4.78 -11.04 -4.28
N ALA A 15 -3.59 -11.63 -4.34
CA ALA A 15 -2.40 -10.92 -4.80
C ALA A 15 -2.56 -10.41 -6.24
N ASN A 16 -3.16 -11.21 -7.12
CA ASN A 16 -3.45 -10.79 -8.49
C ASN A 16 -4.49 -9.67 -8.55
N GLU A 17 -5.55 -9.72 -7.73
CA GLU A 17 -6.54 -8.65 -7.63
C GLU A 17 -5.89 -7.31 -7.22
N VAL A 18 -5.03 -7.33 -6.20
CA VAL A 18 -4.30 -6.13 -5.75
C VAL A 18 -3.33 -5.64 -6.84
N ALA A 19 -2.65 -6.54 -7.54
CA ALA A 19 -1.77 -6.17 -8.65
C ALA A 19 -2.53 -5.47 -9.79
N GLN A 20 -3.75 -5.92 -10.12
CA GLN A 20 -4.60 -5.25 -11.10
C GLN A 20 -5.07 -3.88 -10.60
N PHE A 21 -5.42 -3.78 -9.31
CA PHE A 21 -5.78 -2.51 -8.70
C PHE A 21 -4.63 -1.48 -8.80
N PHE A 22 -3.38 -1.89 -8.58
CA PHE A 22 -2.22 -0.99 -8.70
C PHE A 22 -2.04 -0.52 -10.14
N LYS A 23 -2.10 -1.44 -11.11
CA LYS A 23 -1.98 -1.10 -12.54
C LYS A 23 -3.06 -0.14 -13.01
N ASN A 24 -4.31 -0.37 -12.62
CA ASN A 24 -5.42 0.50 -13.01
C ASN A 24 -5.33 1.87 -12.33
N SER A 25 -5.03 1.90 -11.02
CA SER A 25 -4.88 3.14 -10.27
C SER A 25 -3.70 3.99 -10.78
N ALA A 26 -2.58 3.35 -11.15
CA ALA A 26 -1.45 4.03 -11.79
C ALA A 26 -1.80 4.63 -13.15
N ARG A 27 -2.58 3.91 -13.98
CA ARG A 27 -3.06 4.43 -15.28
C ARG A 27 -4.03 5.61 -15.14
N GLU A 28 -4.77 5.64 -14.03
CA GLU A 28 -5.68 6.73 -13.67
C GLU A 28 -4.95 7.90 -12.97
N ASP A 29 -3.62 7.89 -12.94
CA ASP A 29 -2.76 8.92 -12.31
C ASP A 29 -3.11 9.18 -10.84
N ARG A 30 -3.56 8.13 -10.12
CA ARG A 30 -3.89 8.25 -8.70
C ARG A 30 -2.63 8.33 -7.86
N PHE A 31 -2.72 9.13 -6.80
CA PHE A 31 -1.67 9.24 -5.79
C PHE A 31 -1.78 8.13 -4.74
N PHE A 32 -0.66 7.47 -4.45
CA PHE A 32 -0.61 6.39 -3.46
C PHE A 32 0.03 6.86 -2.15
N HIS A 33 -0.72 6.74 -1.05
CA HIS A 33 -0.17 6.89 0.29
C HIS A 33 0.20 5.52 0.86
N ILE A 34 1.48 5.33 1.18
CA ILE A 34 2.02 4.08 1.70
C ILE A 34 2.45 4.27 3.14
N PHE A 35 1.96 3.41 4.02
CA PHE A 35 2.33 3.37 5.42
C PHE A 35 2.97 2.03 5.72
N SER A 36 4.12 2.05 6.40
CA SER A 36 4.81 0.82 6.79
C SER A 36 5.44 0.94 8.17
N HIS A 37 5.74 -0.20 8.76
CA HIS A 37 6.36 -0.28 10.09
C HIS A 37 7.86 0.05 10.02
N ILE A 38 8.42 0.61 11.12
CA ILE A 38 9.84 0.99 11.22
C ILE A 38 10.73 -0.18 11.69
N ASP A 39 10.60 -1.33 11.04
CA ASP A 39 11.50 -2.47 11.20
C ASP A 39 11.99 -2.98 9.84
N ALA A 40 12.83 -4.01 9.86
CA ALA A 40 13.42 -4.58 8.66
C ALA A 40 12.35 -5.11 7.68
N ASP A 41 11.30 -5.75 8.18
CA ASP A 41 10.24 -6.32 7.35
C ASP A 41 9.36 -5.24 6.72
N GLY A 42 8.97 -4.23 7.51
CA GLY A 42 8.21 -3.08 7.04
C GLY A 42 8.97 -2.26 6.01
N ILE A 43 10.26 -2.00 6.23
CA ILE A 43 11.10 -1.27 5.26
C ILE A 43 11.29 -2.09 3.98
N ALA A 44 11.54 -3.40 4.08
CA ALA A 44 11.68 -4.27 2.92
C ALA A 44 10.38 -4.31 2.10
N SER A 45 9.24 -4.52 2.75
CA SER A 45 7.92 -4.53 2.12
C SER A 45 7.60 -3.20 1.45
N ALA A 46 7.83 -2.08 2.14
CA ALA A 46 7.64 -0.75 1.58
C ALA A 46 8.51 -0.52 0.34
N SER A 47 9.76 -0.97 0.37
CA SER A 47 10.69 -0.81 -0.75
C SER A 47 10.25 -1.60 -1.99
N ILE A 48 9.73 -2.83 -1.80
CA ILE A 48 9.17 -3.63 -2.90
C ILE A 48 8.00 -2.88 -3.54
N ILE A 49 7.07 -2.39 -2.73
CA ILE A 49 5.87 -1.68 -3.22
C ILE A 49 6.25 -0.36 -3.91
N CYS A 50 7.12 0.45 -3.30
CA CYS A 50 7.58 1.71 -3.90
C CYS A 50 8.34 1.49 -5.20
N GLY A 51 9.16 0.43 -5.29
CA GLY A 51 9.86 0.04 -6.51
C GLY A 51 8.89 -0.23 -7.66
N ILE A 52 7.84 -1.03 -7.39
CA ILE A 52 6.81 -1.33 -8.38
C ILE A 52 6.07 -0.06 -8.83
N LEU A 53 5.68 0.82 -7.91
CA LEU A 53 5.01 2.07 -8.28
C LEU A 53 5.92 3.00 -9.08
N SER A 54 7.21 3.04 -8.74
CA SER A 54 8.22 3.80 -9.49
C SER A 54 8.38 3.26 -10.91
N GLU A 55 8.41 1.93 -11.10
CA GLU A 55 8.46 1.31 -12.43
C GLU A 55 7.19 1.59 -13.26
N LEU A 56 6.03 1.69 -12.58
CA LEU A 56 4.76 2.05 -13.19
C LEU A 56 4.61 3.56 -13.46
N GLY A 57 5.54 4.39 -12.99
CA GLY A 57 5.46 5.85 -13.09
C GLY A 57 4.35 6.47 -12.24
N ALA A 58 3.86 5.77 -11.22
CA ALA A 58 2.78 6.24 -10.35
C ALA A 58 3.33 7.16 -9.24
N PRO A 59 2.67 8.29 -8.92
CA PRO A 59 3.09 9.15 -7.83
C PRO A 59 2.72 8.56 -6.46
N PHE A 60 3.64 8.61 -5.50
CA PHE A 60 3.42 8.06 -4.17
C PHE A 60 4.15 8.83 -3.05
N GLN A 61 3.67 8.66 -1.82
CA GLN A 61 4.32 9.11 -0.59
C GLN A 61 4.44 7.93 0.39
N LEU A 62 5.66 7.65 0.85
CA LEU A 62 5.93 6.67 1.89
C LEU A 62 6.07 7.35 3.26
N ARG A 63 5.41 6.79 4.28
CA ARG A 63 5.60 7.14 5.69
C ARG A 63 5.87 5.87 6.50
N CYS A 64 7.03 5.80 7.13
CA CYS A 64 7.35 4.73 8.07
C CYS A 64 6.99 5.17 9.50
N LEU A 65 6.28 4.32 10.23
CA LEU A 65 5.77 4.60 11.58
C LEU A 65 6.18 3.48 12.55
N PRO A 66 6.46 3.79 13.83
CA PRO A 66 6.65 2.77 14.86
C PRO A 66 5.41 1.92 15.13
N GLN A 67 4.23 2.48 14.95
CA GLN A 67 2.97 1.76 15.08
C GLN A 67 1.87 2.55 14.39
N LEU A 68 0.88 1.84 13.84
CA LEU A 68 -0.35 2.48 13.39
C LEU A 68 -1.26 2.69 14.61
N THR A 69 -1.37 3.93 15.09
CA THR A 69 -2.30 4.30 16.16
C THR A 69 -3.47 5.11 15.62
N SER A 70 -4.58 5.18 16.37
CA SER A 70 -5.74 6.00 16.00
C SER A 70 -5.36 7.46 15.74
N TYR A 71 -4.44 8.01 16.53
CA TYR A 71 -3.92 9.36 16.32
C TYR A 71 -3.24 9.53 14.95
N ASN A 72 -2.37 8.58 14.58
CA ASN A 72 -1.69 8.63 13.29
C ASN A 72 -2.66 8.44 12.11
N ILE A 73 -3.71 7.62 12.31
CA ILE A 73 -4.76 7.42 11.30
C ILE A 73 -5.56 8.71 11.09
N GLU A 74 -5.97 9.37 12.18
CA GLU A 74 -6.69 10.64 12.12
C GLU A 74 -5.88 11.73 11.43
N GLU A 75 -4.60 11.89 11.80
CA GLU A 75 -3.67 12.84 11.17
C GLU A 75 -3.54 12.60 9.65
N VAL A 76 -3.43 11.33 9.24
CA VAL A 76 -3.38 10.95 7.82
C VAL A 76 -4.69 11.26 7.12
N CYS A 77 -5.83 10.98 7.75
CA CYS A 77 -7.14 11.24 7.16
C CYS A 77 -7.37 12.75 6.96
N GLU A 78 -6.89 13.59 7.88
CA GLU A 78 -6.91 15.04 7.74
C GLU A 78 -6.04 15.51 6.56
N GLN A 79 -4.80 15.02 6.46
CA GLN A 79 -3.89 15.37 5.36
C GLN A 79 -4.42 14.94 3.99
N VAL A 80 -5.02 13.75 3.89
CA VAL A 80 -5.65 13.28 2.64
C VAL A 80 -6.84 14.17 2.27
N ARG A 81 -7.64 14.62 3.25
CA ARG A 81 -8.76 15.55 3.00
C ARG A 81 -8.27 16.90 2.51
N GLU A 82 -7.24 17.47 3.14
CA GLU A 82 -6.70 18.77 2.73
C GLU A 82 -6.13 18.74 1.30
N ASN A 83 -5.42 17.65 0.94
CA ASN A 83 -4.88 17.48 -0.41
C ASN A 83 -5.92 17.12 -1.48
N SER A 84 -7.15 16.74 -1.09
CA SER A 84 -8.24 16.45 -2.03
C SER A 84 -9.09 17.67 -2.40
N VAL A 85 -8.82 18.83 -1.80
CA VAL A 85 -9.58 20.09 -1.98
C VAL A 85 -8.88 21.05 -2.96
N VAL A 86 -7.77 20.63 -3.58
CA VAL A 86 -7.02 21.41 -4.58
C VAL A 86 -7.19 20.81 -5.97
#